data_AF-A0A7X1ZNW6-F1
#
_entry.id   AF-A0A7X1ZNW6-F1
#
_cell.length_a   1.000
_cell.length_b   1.000
_cell.length_c   1.000
_cell.angle_alpha   90.00
_cell.angle_beta   90.00
_cell.angle_gamma   90.00
#
_symmetry.space_group_name_H-M   'P 1'
#
loop_
_entity.id
_entity.type
_entity.pdbx_description
1 polymer ?
#
loop_
_entity_poly.entity_id
_entity_poly.type
_entity_poly.pdbx_seq_one_letter_code
_entity_poly.pdbx_strand_id
1 'polypeptide(L)'
;REKLIDQAEMKDFAHCFPSELSGGMKQRVSLLRALSIMPHILLLDEPFKSMDGETVSVMEKIILQIRKKEHPGILLVTHNYQEALRLSNRVYILSQRPARIVEERPAPALESTNCFLFESSDVDILPNKN
;
A
#
# COMPACT_ATOMS: atom_id res chain seq x y z
N ARG A 1 2.54 20.65 -5.36
CA ARG A 1 1.94 20.32 -4.05
C ARG A 1 0.42 20.38 -4.12
N GLU A 2 -0.16 21.50 -4.57
CA GLU A 2 -1.62 21.62 -4.80
C GLU A 2 -2.20 20.50 -5.67
N LYS A 3 -1.49 20.11 -6.74
CA LYS A 3 -1.88 18.96 -7.58
C LYS A 3 -2.10 17.65 -6.81
N LEU A 4 -1.30 17.35 -5.78
CA LEU A 4 -1.44 16.10 -5.03
C LEU A 4 -2.68 16.14 -4.12
N ILE A 5 -2.97 17.30 -3.51
CA ILE A 5 -4.15 17.49 -2.67
C ILE A 5 -5.42 17.35 -3.50
N ASP A 6 -5.41 17.92 -4.71
CA ASP A 6 -6.52 17.83 -5.67
C ASP A 6 -6.72 16.39 -6.17
N GLN A 7 -5.64 15.72 -6.59
CA GLN A 7 -5.70 14.31 -7.02
C GLN A 7 -6.20 13.37 -5.93
N ALA A 8 -5.93 13.70 -4.66
CA ALA A 8 -6.41 12.94 -3.51
C ALA A 8 -7.70 13.51 -2.93
N GLU A 9 -8.46 14.33 -3.67
CA GLU A 9 -9.79 14.88 -3.30
C GLU A 9 -9.83 15.50 -1.89
N MET A 10 -8.72 16.09 -1.45
CA MET A 10 -8.57 16.73 -0.14
C MET A 10 -8.65 18.26 -0.22
N LYS A 11 -9.02 18.82 -1.38
CA LYS A 11 -8.99 20.26 -1.63
C LYS A 11 -9.90 21.04 -0.68
N ASP A 12 -11.12 20.57 -0.48
CA ASP A 12 -12.11 21.21 0.39
C ASP A 12 -11.75 21.13 1.88
N PHE A 13 -10.78 20.28 2.22
CA PHE A 13 -10.32 20.04 3.59
C PHE A 13 -8.92 20.62 3.86
N ALA A 14 -8.37 21.41 2.94
CA ALA A 14 -7.01 21.93 3.03
C ALA A 14 -6.76 22.81 4.27
N HIS A 15 -7.82 23.40 4.83
CA HIS A 15 -7.77 24.27 6.00
C HIS A 15 -8.27 23.61 7.30
N CYS A 16 -8.71 22.35 7.24
CA CYS A 16 -9.18 21.62 8.40
C CYS A 16 -8.03 21.16 9.29
N PHE A 17 -8.21 21.24 10.61
CA PHE A 17 -7.32 20.65 11.59
C PHE A 17 -7.49 19.13 11.63
N PRO A 18 -6.46 18.37 12.06
CA PRO A 18 -6.58 16.91 12.16
C PRO A 18 -7.79 16.45 12.97
N SER A 19 -8.21 17.16 14.02
CA SER A 19 -9.40 16.82 14.81
C SER A 19 -10.71 16.84 14.02
N GLU A 20 -10.78 17.59 12.93
CA GLU A 20 -11.97 17.77 12.10
C GLU A 20 -12.07 16.73 10.96
N LEU A 21 -11.05 15.89 10.81
CA LEU A 21 -10.95 14.90 9.74
C LEU A 21 -11.39 13.50 10.21
N SER A 22 -12.06 12.76 9.32
CA SER A 22 -12.35 11.33 9.52
C SER A 22 -11.05 10.51 9.59
N GLY A 23 -11.13 9.27 10.07
CA GLY A 23 -9.96 8.36 10.13
C GLY A 23 -9.29 8.16 8.77
N GLY A 24 -10.07 7.90 7.72
CA GLY A 24 -9.56 7.76 6.35
C GLY A 24 -8.95 9.06 5.81
N MET A 25 -9.57 10.22 6.08
CA MET A 25 -9.02 11.52 5.68
C MET A 25 -7.68 11.81 6.37
N LYS A 26 -7.53 11.46 7.65
CA LYS A 26 -6.24 11.56 8.38
C LYS A 26 -5.17 10.70 7.73
N GLN A 27 -5.51 9.46 7.35
CA GLN A 27 -4.57 8.60 6.63
C GLN A 27 -4.20 9.17 5.26
N ARG A 28 -5.18 9.67 4.48
CA ARG A 28 -4.94 10.32 3.18
C ARG A 28 -3.96 11.48 3.34
N VAL A 29 -4.19 12.37 4.30
CA VAL A 29 -3.30 13.51 4.60
C VAL A 29 -1.91 13.04 5.05
N SER A 30 -1.83 12.01 5.89
CA SER A 30 -0.55 11.44 6.32
C SER A 30 0.27 10.91 5.14
N LEU A 31 -0.39 10.17 4.22
CA LEU A 31 0.23 9.65 3.01
C LEU A 31 0.64 10.78 2.05
N LEU A 32 -0.24 11.76 1.82
CA LEU A 32 0.06 12.96 1.03
C LEU A 32 1.27 13.71 1.56
N ARG A 33 1.40 13.84 2.89
CA ARG A 33 2.55 14.46 3.53
C ARG A 33 3.84 13.71 3.21
N ALA A 34 3.84 12.37 3.31
CA ALA A 34 5.00 11.54 2.97
C ALA A 34 5.38 11.65 1.49
N LEU A 35 4.39 11.70 0.59
CA LEU A 35 4.61 11.82 -0.86
C LEU A 35 5.06 13.22 -1.28
N SER A 36 4.65 14.26 -0.55
CA SER A 36 4.91 15.66 -0.91
C SER A 36 6.38 16.07 -0.87
N ILE A 37 7.22 15.29 -0.19
CA ILE A 37 8.68 15.53 -0.11
C ILE A 37 9.46 14.79 -1.20
N MET A 38 8.80 14.04 -2.09
CA MET A 38 9.43 13.23 -3.15
C MET A 38 10.58 12.36 -2.58
N PRO A 39 10.26 11.43 -1.67
CA PRO A 39 11.29 10.69 -0.95
C PRO A 39 12.01 9.70 -1.86
N HIS A 40 13.31 9.46 -1.63
CA HIS A 40 14.03 8.37 -2.29
C HIS A 40 13.59 6.98 -1.80
N ILE A 41 13.12 6.89 -0.55
CA ILE A 41 12.58 5.67 0.06
C ILE A 41 11.25 6.01 0.74
N LEU A 42 10.19 5.26 0.41
CA LEU A 42 8.87 5.38 1.02
C LEU A 42 8.55 4.10 1.79
N LEU A 43 8.34 4.24 3.10
CA LEU A 43 7.91 3.16 3.98
C LEU A 43 6.42 3.29 4.26
N LEU A 44 5.64 2.26 3.96
CA LEU A 44 4.21 2.24 4.13
C LEU A 44 3.82 1.07 5.05
N ASP A 45 3.23 1.39 6.20
CA ASP A 45 2.73 0.40 7.15
C ASP A 45 1.20 0.53 7.23
N GLU A 46 0.48 -0.45 6.68
CA GLU A 46 -0.98 -0.48 6.62
C GLU A 46 -1.60 0.85 6.12
N PRO A 47 -1.13 1.41 4.97
CA PRO A 47 -1.39 2.79 4.59
C PRO A 47 -2.87 3.09 4.28
N PHE A 48 -3.69 2.05 4.06
CA PHE A 48 -5.07 2.15 3.56
C PHE A 48 -6.14 1.65 4.54
N LYS A 49 -5.76 1.16 5.71
CA LYS A 49 -6.64 0.42 6.64
C LYS A 49 -7.95 1.13 7.02
N SER A 50 -8.02 2.46 6.95
CA SER A 50 -9.20 3.27 7.30
C SER A 50 -9.83 3.99 6.12
N MET A 51 -9.48 3.60 4.89
CA MET A 51 -10.02 4.17 3.65
C MET A 51 -11.05 3.22 3.03
N ASP A 52 -12.06 3.78 2.38
CA ASP A 52 -12.97 3.04 1.50
C ASP A 52 -12.27 2.64 0.18
N GLY A 53 -12.83 1.68 -0.54
CA GLY A 53 -12.20 1.11 -1.75
C GLY A 53 -11.99 2.11 -2.90
N GLU A 54 -12.85 3.13 -3.02
CA GLU A 54 -12.70 4.18 -4.02
C GLU A 54 -11.50 5.07 -3.67
N THR A 55 -11.44 5.54 -2.42
CA THR A 55 -10.31 6.29 -1.87
C THR A 55 -8.99 5.52 -2.01
N VAL A 56 -8.98 4.21 -1.70
CA VAL A 56 -7.78 3.36 -1.86
C VAL A 56 -7.32 3.38 -3.31
N SER A 57 -8.24 3.17 -4.25
CA SER A 57 -7.92 3.16 -5.69
C SER A 57 -7.33 4.49 -6.16
N VAL A 58 -7.80 5.62 -5.64
CA VAL A 58 -7.23 6.95 -5.91
C VAL A 58 -5.80 7.04 -5.38
N MET A 59 -5.56 6.65 -4.12
CA MET A 59 -4.23 6.73 -3.50
C MET A 59 -3.22 5.78 -4.14
N GLU A 60 -3.62 4.56 -4.51
CA GLU A 60 -2.78 3.61 -5.26
C GLU A 60 -2.31 4.21 -6.59
N LYS A 61 -3.22 4.85 -7.35
CA LYS A 61 -2.87 5.53 -8.61
C LYS A 61 -1.82 6.62 -8.37
N ILE A 62 -1.95 7.42 -7.31
CA ILE A 62 -0.97 8.46 -6.97
C ILE A 62 0.40 7.84 -6.66
N ILE A 63 0.45 6.78 -5.85
CA ILE A 63 1.70 6.08 -5.51
C ILE A 63 2.35 5.52 -6.78
N LEU A 64 1.59 4.86 -7.66
CA LEU A 64 2.10 4.32 -8.92
C LEU A 64 2.61 5.40 -9.87
N GLN A 65 1.95 6.56 -9.93
CA GLN A 65 2.42 7.70 -10.71
C GLN A 65 3.75 8.24 -10.19
N ILE A 66 3.89 8.39 -8.87
CA ILE A 66 5.14 8.84 -8.24
C ILE A 66 6.25 7.82 -8.46
N ARG A 67 5.94 6.53 -8.28
CA ARG A 67 6.87 5.43 -8.55
C ARG A 67 7.39 5.47 -9.98
N LYS A 68 6.53 5.75 -10.96
CA LYS A 68 6.90 5.85 -12.38
C LYS A 68 7.75 7.07 -12.70
N LYS A 69 7.54 8.19 -12.00
CA LYS A 69 8.20 9.47 -12.31
C LYS A 69 9.54 9.64 -11.58
N GLU A 70 9.59 9.26 -10.31
CA GLU A 70 10.71 9.56 -9.40
C GLU A 70 11.49 8.30 -9.00
N HIS A 71 11.01 7.10 -9.36
CA HIS A 71 11.60 5.81 -9.02
C HIS A 71 12.04 5.61 -7.54
N PRO A 72 11.23 6.00 -6.54
CA PRO A 72 11.52 5.70 -5.15
C PRO A 72 11.57 4.19 -4.88
N GLY A 73 12.43 3.79 -3.94
CA GLY A 73 12.28 2.49 -3.28
C GLY A 73 11.04 2.50 -2.40
N ILE A 74 10.14 1.53 -2.55
CA ILE A 74 8.92 1.44 -1.73
C ILE A 74 8.95 0.12 -0.97
N LEU A 75 8.79 0.20 0.35
CA LEU A 75 8.52 -0.96 1.21
C LEU A 75 7.09 -0.83 1.75
N LEU A 76 6.24 -1.77 1.39
CA LEU A 76 4.86 -1.86 1.83
C LEU A 76 4.69 -3.05 2.78
N VAL A 77 4.18 -2.76 3.97
CA VAL A 77 3.69 -3.75 4.94
C VAL A 77 2.17 -3.68 4.91
N THR A 78 1.54 -4.80 4.58
CA THR A 78 0.08 -4.92 4.52
C THR A 78 -0.33 -6.36 4.77
N HIS A 79 -1.47 -6.55 5.42
CA HIS A 79 -2.18 -7.82 5.49
C HIS A 79 -3.16 -8.03 4.31
N ASN A 80 -3.28 -7.05 3.41
CA ASN A 80 -4.13 -7.15 2.22
C ASN A 80 -3.32 -7.62 1.01
N TYR A 81 -3.57 -8.86 0.59
CA TYR A 81 -2.90 -9.47 -0.57
C TYR A 81 -3.08 -8.67 -1.86
N GLN A 82 -4.25 -8.07 -2.07
CA GLN A 82 -4.57 -7.34 -3.29
C GLN A 82 -3.75 -6.04 -3.41
N GLU A 83 -3.52 -5.34 -2.29
CA GLU A 83 -2.64 -4.17 -2.24
C GLU A 83 -1.18 -4.56 -2.55
N ALA A 84 -0.72 -5.67 -1.95
CA ALA A 84 0.63 -6.18 -2.18
C ALA A 84 0.87 -6.48 -3.66
N LEU A 85 -0.08 -7.15 -4.32
CA LEU A 85 0.00 -7.45 -5.75
C LEU A 85 -0.02 -6.21 -6.65
N ARG A 86 -0.87 -5.23 -6.35
CA ARG A 86 -1.02 -4.03 -7.21
C ARG A 86 0.17 -3.07 -7.12
N LEU A 87 0.78 -2.95 -5.93
CA LEU A 87 1.80 -1.91 -5.68
C LEU A 87 3.25 -2.41 -5.77
N SER A 88 3.47 -3.72 -5.62
CA SER A 88 4.82 -4.27 -5.46
C SER A 88 5.38 -4.85 -6.76
N ASN A 89 6.70 -4.97 -6.84
CA ASN A 89 7.36 -5.85 -7.83
C ASN A 89 7.65 -7.24 -7.27
N ARG A 90 7.87 -7.32 -5.95
CA ARG A 90 8.21 -8.53 -5.21
C ARG A 90 7.41 -8.51 -3.92
N VAL A 91 6.86 -9.65 -3.56
CA VAL A 91 6.06 -9.84 -2.34
C VAL A 91 6.77 -10.88 -1.49
N TYR A 92 7.04 -10.53 -0.23
CA TYR A 92 7.54 -11.46 0.77
C TYR A 92 6.42 -11.82 1.72
N ILE A 93 6.18 -13.11 1.89
CA ILE A 93 5.20 -13.63 2.84
C ILE A 93 5.94 -13.95 4.13
N LEU A 94 5.42 -13.44 5.25
CA LEU A 94 5.99 -13.63 6.58
C LEU A 94 5.19 -14.67 7.37
N SER A 95 5.89 -15.54 8.10
CA SER A 95 5.26 -16.45 9.07
C SER A 95 4.67 -15.71 10.27
N GLN A 96 3.93 -16.46 11.08
CA GLN A 96 3.62 -16.06 12.45
C GLN A 96 4.90 -15.86 13.29
N ARG A 97 4.73 -15.37 14.52
CA ARG A 97 5.84 -15.06 15.42
C ARG A 97 6.61 -16.34 15.82
N PRO A 98 7.96 -16.32 15.84
CA PRO A 98 8.83 -15.25 15.35
C PRO A 98 8.82 -15.18 13.82
N ALA A 99 8.65 -13.97 13.27
CA ALA A 99 8.48 -13.77 11.83
C ALA A 99 9.72 -14.22 11.04
N ARG A 100 9.50 -15.07 10.03
CA ARG A 100 10.47 -15.50 9.04
C ARG A 100 9.87 -15.32 7.66
N ILE A 101 10.72 -15.08 6.66
CA ILE A 101 10.28 -15.12 5.26
C ILE A 101 10.00 -16.58 4.93
N VAL A 102 8.73 -16.91 4.67
CA VAL A 102 8.31 -18.26 4.25
C VAL A 102 8.29 -18.38 2.74
N GLU A 103 8.06 -17.26 2.06
CA GLU A 103 7.98 -17.25 0.61
C GLU A 103 8.35 -15.88 0.04
N GLU A 104 8.94 -15.90 -1.15
CA GLU A 104 9.11 -14.74 -2.01
C GLU A 104 8.44 -15.02 -3.36
N ARG A 105 7.60 -14.09 -3.82
CA ARG A 105 7.00 -14.15 -5.15
C ARG A 105 7.31 -12.87 -5.93
N PRO A 106 7.59 -12.96 -7.25
CA PRO A 106 7.42 -11.79 -8.11
C PRO A 106 5.93 -11.43 -8.12
N ALA A 107 5.60 -10.15 -7.94
CA ALA A 107 4.25 -9.70 -8.21
C ALA A 107 4.04 -9.75 -9.74
N PRO A 108 2.94 -10.36 -10.24
CA PRO A 108 2.69 -10.38 -11.66
C PRO A 108 2.67 -8.95 -12.18
N ALA A 109 3.37 -8.69 -13.28
CA ALA A 109 3.15 -7.46 -14.03
C ALA A 109 1.66 -7.39 -14.34
N LEU A 110 1.02 -6.25 -14.07
CA LEU A 110 -0.41 -6.03 -14.31
C LEU A 110 -0.72 -6.03 -15.81
N GLU A 111 -0.55 -7.17 -16.46
CA GLU A 111 -1.07 -7.51 -17.79
C GLU A 111 -1.54 -8.96 -17.72
N SER A 112 -2.82 -9.12 -17.35
CA SER A 112 -3.60 -10.37 -17.47
C SER A 112 -2.96 -11.63 -16.89
N THR A 113 -3.27 -11.97 -15.63
CA THR A 113 -3.27 -13.38 -15.24
C THR A 113 -4.30 -13.63 -14.15
N ASN A 114 -5.19 -14.59 -14.39
CA ASN A 114 -6.04 -15.20 -13.38
C ASN A 114 -5.16 -15.61 -12.19
N CYS A 115 -5.31 -14.91 -11.06
CA CYS A 115 -4.52 -15.17 -9.87
C CYS A 115 -5.28 -16.20 -9.02
N PHE A 116 -4.67 -17.37 -8.81
CA PHE A 116 -5.16 -18.33 -7.83
C PHE A 116 -5.08 -17.70 -6.44
N LEU A 117 -6.22 -17.62 -5.77
CA LEU A 117 -6.36 -17.16 -4.39
C LEU A 117 -5.69 -18.19 -3.48
N PHE A 118 -4.75 -17.74 -2.65
CA PHE A 118 -4.31 -18.49 -1.48
C PHE A 118 -4.70 -17.65 -0.27
N GLU A 119 -5.60 -18.18 0.54
CA GLU A 119 -6.02 -17.55 1.80
C GLU A 119 -5.02 -17.89 2.90
N SER A 120 -5.04 -17.11 3.99
CA SER A 120 -4.20 -17.35 5.16
C SER A 120 -4.35 -18.76 5.77
N SER A 121 -5.45 -19.46 5.46
CA SER A 121 -5.71 -20.86 5.80
C SER A 121 -4.84 -21.86 5.02
N ASP A 122 -4.26 -21.48 3.89
CA ASP A 122 -3.44 -22.36 3.05
C ASP A 122 -1.95 -22.37 3.47
N VAL A 123 -1.53 -21.44 4.33
CA VAL A 123 -0.15 -21.34 4.84
C VAL A 123 0.13 -22.37 5.95
N ASP A 124 -0.91 -22.99 6.51
CA ASP A 124 -0.77 -24.01 7.57
C ASP A 124 -0.36 -25.40 7.04
N ILE A 125 -0.09 -25.57 5.73
CA ILE A 125 0.26 -26.87 5.11
C ILE A 125 1.77 -27.00 4.81
N LEU A 126 2.62 -26.02 5.14
CA LEU A 126 4.06 -26.27 5.05
C LEU A 126 4.52 -27.12 6.23
N PRO A 127 4.94 -28.40 6.02
CA PRO A 127 5.40 -29.23 7.11
C PRO A 127 6.60 -28.55 7.76
N ASN A 128 6.52 -28.38 9.07
CA ASN A 128 7.61 -27.95 9.92
C ASN A 128 8.76 -28.95 9.74
N LYS A 129 9.71 -28.63 8.86
CA LYS A 129 10.95 -29.40 8.71
C LYS A 129 11.86 -29.07 9.89
N ASN A 130 11.67 -29.81 10.98
CA ASN A 130 12.77 -30.20 11.86
C ASN A 130 13.18 -31.63 11.49
#